data_AF-A0A1G1X325-F1
#
_entry.id   AF-A0A1G1X325-F1
#
_cell.length_a   1.000
_cell.length_b   1.000
_cell.length_c   1.000
_cell.angle_alpha   90.00
_cell.angle_beta   90.00
_cell.angle_gamma   90.00
#
_symmetry.space_group_name_H-M   'P 1'
#
loop_
_entity.id
_entity.type
_entity.pdbx_description
1 polymer ?
#
loop_
_entity_poly.entity_id
_entity_poly.type
_entity_poly.pdbx_seq_one_letter_code
_entity_poly.pdbx_strand_id
1 'polypeptide(L)'
;MLVDKILEWYGRNPEVYPSSGDKWVVASSEIFVSSFIYFPIFFGLLPLVYLYIKRKNYKKDKKKFIAKIILYPIAGAIGGVIILSVLLGIVASMGAKSFYEG
;
A
#
# COMPACT_ATOMS: atom_id res chain seq x y z
N MET A 1 21.95 -12.37 -10.53
CA MET A 1 20.68 -12.12 -11.28
C MET A 1 20.03 -10.83 -10.79
N LEU A 2 19.03 -10.29 -11.52
CA LEU A 2 18.27 -9.10 -11.10
C LEU A 2 17.72 -9.23 -9.67
N VAL A 3 17.17 -10.39 -9.33
CA VAL A 3 16.60 -10.68 -8.01
C VAL A 3 17.63 -10.63 -6.89
N ASP A 4 18.89 -11.03 -7.14
CA ASP A 4 19.96 -10.97 -6.14
C ASP A 4 20.31 -9.51 -5.79
N LYS A 5 20.39 -8.63 -6.81
CA LYS A 5 20.61 -7.19 -6.61
C LYS A 5 19.47 -6.54 -5.83
N ILE A 6 18.23 -6.97 -6.08
CA ILE A 6 17.06 -6.50 -5.33
C ILE A 6 17.18 -6.95 -3.87
N LEU A 7 17.47 -8.22 -3.61
CA LEU A 7 17.65 -8.74 -2.26
C LEU A 7 18.78 -8.03 -1.51
N GLU A 8 19.92 -7.82 -2.15
CA GLU A 8 21.06 -7.07 -1.59
C GLU A 8 20.68 -5.61 -1.27
N TRP A 9 19.88 -4.96 -2.11
CA TRP A 9 19.37 -3.61 -1.85
C TRP A 9 18.50 -3.55 -0.58
N TYR A 10 17.73 -4.61 -0.32
CA TYR A 10 16.98 -4.81 0.92
C TYR A 10 17.81 -5.40 2.08
N GLY A 11 19.13 -5.56 1.92
CA GLY A 11 20.04 -6.07 2.95
C GLY A 11 19.97 -7.58 3.20
N ARG A 12 19.41 -8.35 2.26
CA ARG A 12 19.32 -9.81 2.33
C ARG A 12 20.50 -10.47 1.63
N ASN A 13 21.00 -11.58 2.18
CA ASN A 13 22.00 -12.40 1.52
C ASN A 13 21.31 -13.36 0.51
N PRO A 14 21.52 -13.19 -0.81
CA PRO A 14 20.87 -14.02 -1.82
C PRO A 14 21.34 -15.48 -1.81
N GLU A 15 22.47 -15.82 -1.21
CA GLU A 15 22.99 -17.21 -1.16
C GLU A 15 22.18 -18.12 -0.23
N VAL A 16 21.39 -17.54 0.69
CA VAL A 16 20.57 -18.27 1.66
C VAL A 16 19.33 -18.90 0.99
N TYR A 17 18.99 -18.45 -0.22
CA TYR A 17 17.80 -18.91 -0.94
C TYR A 17 18.19 -19.91 -2.04
N PRO A 18 17.78 -21.18 -1.92
CA PRO A 18 18.28 -22.27 -2.77
C PRO A 18 17.73 -22.22 -4.21
N SER A 19 16.55 -21.64 -4.43
CA SER A 19 15.98 -21.48 -5.77
C SER A 19 15.77 -20.01 -6.13
N SER A 20 15.74 -19.72 -7.44
CA SER A 20 15.35 -18.40 -7.94
C SER A 20 13.90 -18.05 -7.59
N GLY A 21 13.03 -19.05 -7.41
CA GLY A 21 11.64 -18.85 -6.99
C GLY A 21 11.56 -18.27 -5.58
N ASP A 22 12.29 -18.84 -4.64
CA ASP A 22 12.32 -18.39 -3.24
C ASP A 22 12.85 -16.95 -3.13
N LYS A 23 13.89 -16.63 -3.92
CA LYS A 23 14.43 -15.27 -4.02
C LYS A 23 13.38 -14.26 -4.47
N TRP A 24 12.57 -14.63 -5.48
CA TRP A 24 11.51 -13.76 -5.98
C TRP A 24 10.37 -13.60 -4.98
N VAL A 25 10.04 -14.64 -4.21
CA VAL A 25 9.02 -14.55 -3.15
C VAL A 25 9.47 -13.55 -2.08
N VAL A 26 10.71 -13.64 -1.62
CA VAL A 26 11.25 -12.71 -0.61
C VAL A 26 11.43 -11.31 -1.17
N ALA A 27 11.97 -11.17 -2.38
CA ALA A 27 12.10 -9.85 -3.02
C ALA A 27 10.72 -9.18 -3.18
N SER A 28 9.69 -9.95 -3.56
CA SER A 28 8.33 -9.44 -3.72
C SER A 28 7.71 -9.02 -2.38
N SER A 29 7.95 -9.76 -1.30
CA SER A 29 7.44 -9.40 0.03
C SER A 29 8.12 -8.14 0.56
N GLU A 30 9.43 -8.00 0.40
CA GLU A 30 10.18 -6.79 0.78
C GLU A 30 9.71 -5.56 0.00
N ILE A 31 9.51 -5.70 -1.32
CA ILE A 31 8.92 -4.65 -2.16
C ILE A 31 7.52 -4.30 -1.69
N PHE A 32 6.68 -5.29 -1.41
CA PHE A 32 5.30 -5.07 -0.99
C PHE A 32 5.23 -4.35 0.37
N VAL A 33 6.01 -4.80 1.35
CA VAL A 33 6.06 -4.23 2.70
C VAL A 33 6.65 -2.82 2.69
N SER A 34 7.73 -2.58 1.93
CA SER A 34 8.31 -1.24 1.79
C SER A 34 7.37 -0.28 1.05
N SER A 35 6.63 -0.78 0.05
CA SER A 35 5.64 0.01 -0.69
C SER A 35 4.41 0.34 0.15
N PHE A 36 4.16 -0.43 1.21
CA PHE A 36 2.97 -0.35 2.07
C PHE A 36 2.82 1.02 2.76
N ILE A 37 3.95 1.67 3.09
CA ILE A 37 4.00 3.03 3.65
C ILE A 37 3.38 4.07 2.71
N TYR A 38 3.43 3.86 1.39
CA TYR A 38 2.92 4.82 0.41
C TYR A 38 1.41 4.68 0.14
N PHE A 39 0.79 3.55 0.47
CA PHE A 39 -0.63 3.35 0.19
C PHE A 39 -1.56 4.38 0.87
N PRO A 40 -1.38 4.75 2.15
CA PRO A 40 -2.15 5.84 2.77
C PRO A 40 -2.04 7.16 2.00
N ILE A 41 -0.89 7.44 1.41
CA ILE A 41 -0.65 8.63 0.60
C ILE A 41 -1.46 8.55 -0.71
N PHE A 42 -1.45 7.40 -1.39
CA PHE A 42 -2.26 7.19 -2.59
C PHE A 42 -3.77 7.33 -2.32
N PHE A 43 -4.26 6.73 -1.24
CA PHE A 43 -5.66 6.84 -0.85
C PHE A 43 -6.04 8.26 -0.39
N GLY A 44 -5.12 9.03 0.19
CA GLY A 44 -5.33 10.45 0.50
C GLY A 44 -5.34 11.36 -0.73
N LEU A 45 -4.56 11.01 -1.77
CA LEU A 45 -4.49 11.78 -3.02
C LEU A 45 -5.69 11.55 -3.93
N LEU A 46 -6.26 10.34 -3.95
CA LEU A 46 -7.41 9.98 -4.79
C LEU A 46 -8.59 10.96 -4.68
N PRO A 47 -9.05 11.34 -3.47
CA PRO A 47 -10.10 12.34 -3.31
C PRO A 47 -9.70 13.75 -3.79
N LEU A 48 -8.42 14.12 -3.70
CA LEU A 48 -7.92 15.40 -4.23
C LEU A 48 -8.01 15.43 -5.75
N VAL A 49 -7.60 14.34 -6.42
CA VAL A 49 -7.72 14.20 -7.88
C VAL A 49 -9.19 14.29 -8.30
N TYR A 50 -10.09 13.61 -7.58
CA TYR A 50 -11.53 13.71 -7.82
C TYR A 50 -12.06 15.14 -7.67
N LEU A 51 -11.68 15.84 -6.60
CA LEU A 51 -12.07 17.23 -6.36
C LEU A 51 -11.49 18.17 -7.41
N TYR A 52 -10.26 17.93 -7.88
CA TYR A 52 -9.63 18.70 -8.94
C TYR A 52 -10.40 18.59 -10.27
N ILE A 53 -10.79 17.37 -10.65
CA ILE A 53 -11.61 17.13 -11.86
C ILE A 53 -12.96 17.84 -11.75
N LYS A 54 -13.61 17.76 -10.58
CA LYS A 54 -14.94 18.35 -10.34
C LYS A 54 -14.90 19.82 -9.92
N ARG A 55 -13.74 20.50 -9.91
CA ARG A 55 -13.57 21.86 -9.38
C ARG A 55 -14.55 22.90 -9.94
N LYS A 56 -14.97 22.74 -11.20
CA LYS A 56 -15.94 23.66 -11.85
C LYS A 56 -17.30 23.68 -11.15
N ASN A 57 -17.71 22.57 -10.55
CA ASN A 57 -19.00 22.43 -9.86
C ASN A 57 -19.03 23.13 -8.49
N TYR A 58 -17.86 23.47 -7.95
CA TYR A 58 -17.72 24.04 -6.60
C TYR A 58 -17.50 25.55 -6.58
N LYS A 59 -17.58 26.23 -7.74
CA LYS A 59 -17.37 27.69 -7.84
C LYS A 59 -18.33 28.52 -6.99
N LYS A 60 -19.54 28.03 -6.71
CA LYS A 60 -20.57 28.73 -5.93
C LYS A 60 -20.38 28.62 -4.41
N ASP A 61 -19.59 27.65 -3.93
CA ASP A 61 -19.57 27.27 -2.51
C ASP A 61 -18.13 27.05 -1.99
N LYS A 62 -17.30 28.10 -2.12
CA LYS A 62 -15.86 28.07 -1.81
C LYS A 62 -15.53 27.53 -0.40
N LYS A 63 -16.29 27.92 0.64
CA LYS A 63 -16.02 27.48 2.02
C LYS A 63 -16.17 25.96 2.17
N LYS A 64 -17.25 25.39 1.61
CA LYS A 64 -17.47 23.93 1.61
C LYS A 64 -16.42 23.19 0.77
N PHE A 65 -15.96 23.80 -0.33
CA PHE A 65 -14.90 23.22 -1.15
C PHE A 65 -13.57 23.11 -0.40
N ILE A 66 -13.17 24.14 0.34
CA ILE A 66 -11.95 24.13 1.16
C ILE A 66 -12.06 23.05 2.25
N ALA A 67 -13.21 22.95 2.93
CA ALA A 67 -13.42 21.90 3.93
C ALA A 67 -13.29 20.49 3.33
N LYS A 68 -13.82 20.26 2.13
CA LYS A 68 -13.70 18.97 1.43
C LYS A 68 -12.26 18.65 1.02
N ILE A 69 -11.47 19.65 0.60
CA ILE A 69 -10.05 19.47 0.28
C ILE A 69 -9.25 18.99 1.49
N ILE A 70 -9.64 19.37 2.71
CA ILE A 70 -8.93 18.96 3.93
C ILE A 70 -9.48 17.63 4.46
N LEU A 71 -10.81 17.49 4.54
CA LEU A 71 -11.44 16.31 5.15
C LEU A 71 -11.32 15.05 4.28
N TYR A 72 -11.46 15.16 2.97
CA TYR A 72 -11.51 13.98 2.11
C TYR A 72 -10.16 13.24 2.03
N PRO A 73 -9.00 13.92 1.98
CA PRO A 73 -7.71 13.24 2.02
C PRO A 73 -7.43 12.57 3.35
N ILE A 74 -7.82 13.20 4.46
CA ILE A 74 -7.69 12.61 5.80
C ILE A 74 -8.54 11.34 5.89
N ALA A 75 -9.81 11.43 5.48
CA ALA A 75 -10.70 10.27 5.44
C ALA A 75 -10.19 9.17 4.49
N GLY A 76 -9.64 9.56 3.33
CA GLY A 76 -9.02 8.65 2.37
C GLY A 76 -7.81 7.93 2.96
N ALA A 77 -6.89 8.66 3.59
CA ALA A 77 -5.71 8.09 4.22
C ALA A 77 -6.07 7.12 5.37
N ILE A 78 -6.99 7.52 6.26
CA ILE A 78 -7.49 6.66 7.34
C ILE A 78 -8.16 5.40 6.77
N GLY A 79 -9.04 5.56 5.78
CA GLY A 79 -9.69 4.43 5.10
C GLY A 79 -8.68 3.49 4.44
N GLY A 80 -7.65 4.05 3.81
CA GLY A 80 -6.53 3.29 3.24
C GLY A 80 -5.82 2.45 4.29
N VAL A 81 -5.43 3.03 5.43
CA VAL A 81 -4.79 2.31 6.55
C VAL A 81 -5.68 1.17 7.07
N ILE A 82 -6.98 1.40 7.22
CA ILE A 82 -7.93 0.38 7.71
C ILE A 82 -8.02 -0.77 6.71
N ILE A 83 -8.27 -0.47 5.43
CA ILE A 83 -8.38 -1.48 4.36
C ILE A 83 -7.10 -2.32 4.28
N LEU A 84 -5.95 -1.66 4.34
CA LEU A 84 -4.65 -2.32 4.31
C LEU A 84 -4.42 -3.24 5.51
N SER A 85 -4.77 -2.78 6.72
CA SER A 85 -4.68 -3.59 7.94
C SER A 85 -5.56 -4.82 7.87
N VAL A 86 -6.77 -4.69 7.33
CA VAL A 86 -7.69 -5.81 7.12
C VAL A 86 -7.13 -6.80 6.10
N LEU A 87 -6.59 -6.32 4.96
CA LEU A 87 -5.97 -7.18 3.95
C LEU A 87 -4.76 -7.95 4.51
N LEU A 88 -3.88 -7.29 5.27
CA LEU A 88 -2.77 -7.96 5.95
C LEU A 88 -3.27 -8.99 6.95
N GLY A 89 -4.31 -8.68 7.72
CA GLY A 89 -4.92 -9.61 8.66
C GLY A 89 -5.48 -10.86 7.98
N ILE A 90 -6.16 -10.70 6.83
CA ILE A 90 -6.67 -11.83 6.04
C ILE A 90 -5.51 -12.69 5.53
N VAL A 91 -4.47 -12.08 4.94
CA VAL A 91 -3.30 -12.80 4.43
C VAL A 91 -2.56 -13.54 5.55
N ALA A 92 -2.35 -12.89 6.69
CA ALA A 92 -1.75 -13.50 7.86
C ALA A 92 -2.59 -14.66 8.41
N SER A 93 -3.92 -14.52 8.45
CA SER A 93 -4.83 -15.57 8.87
C SER A 93 -4.82 -16.78 7.93
N MET A 94 -4.80 -16.55 6.62
CA MET A 94 -4.66 -17.62 5.61
C MET A 94 -3.31 -18.34 5.73
N GLY A 95 -2.22 -17.58 5.91
CA GLY A 95 -0.88 -18.14 6.13
C GLY A 95 -0.81 -18.99 7.40
N ALA A 96 -1.34 -18.50 8.51
CA ALA A 96 -1.40 -19.24 9.77
C ALA A 96 -2.20 -20.55 9.61
N LYS A 97 -3.39 -20.49 8.99
CA LYS A 97 -4.22 -21.68 8.74
C LYS A 97 -3.46 -22.74 7.94
N SER A 98 -2.77 -22.32 6.87
CA SER A 98 -1.94 -23.23 6.06
C SER A 98 -0.78 -23.85 6.84
N PHE A 99 -0.29 -23.20 7.91
CA PHE A 99 0.83 -23.68 8.71
C PHE A 99 0.40 -24.63 9.84
N TYR A 100 -0.84 -24.50 10.33
CA TYR A 100 -1.39 -25.35 11.40
C TYR A 100 -2.20 -26.54 10.88
N GLU A 101 -2.75 -26.46 9.66
CA GLU A 101 -3.54 -27.55 9.04
C GLU A 101 -2.76 -28.36 7.98
N GLY A 102 -1.50 -27.99 7.69
CA GLY A 102 -0.59 -28.72 6.80
C GLY A 102 0.37 -29.60 7.59
#